data_AF-A0A3S9A6Y9-F1
#
_entry.id   AF-A0A3S9A6Y9-F1
#
_cell.length_a   1.000
_cell.length_b   1.000
_cell.length_c   1.000
_cell.angle_alpha   90.00
_cell.angle_beta   90.00
_cell.angle_gamma   90.00
#
_symmetry.space_group_name_H-M   'P 1'
#
loop_
_entity.id
_entity.type
_entity.pdbx_description
1 polymer ?
#
loop_
_entity_poly.entity_id
_entity_poly.type
_entity_poly.pdbx_seq_one_letter_code
_entity_poly.pdbx_strand_id
1 'polypeptide(L)'
;MQDVQVCSEPKTFTIYGVSRTHQEATNYSEDVQALMNQLWGEIGAKKLPHLGINHMIYSFNDEVIAGVELKPEAAGIEHSLKPFTITLRSYAHFKHIGPYDRLCDAYDRIRAAAAASGLKVTQPGIEVYGHWNEDSAKLETDIYQSVE
;
A
#
# COMPACT_ATOMS: atom_id res chain seq x y z
N MET A 1 15.84 14.43 10.30
CA MET A 1 15.62 13.48 9.18
C MET A 1 14.74 12.38 9.73
N GLN A 2 13.67 11.96 9.06
CA GLN A 2 12.96 10.77 9.52
C GLN A 2 13.84 9.55 9.24
N ASP A 3 13.94 8.65 10.21
CA ASP A 3 14.73 7.43 10.12
C ASP A 3 13.82 6.23 9.87
N VAL A 4 14.34 5.23 9.17
CA VAL A 4 13.63 3.97 8.92
C VAL A 4 13.57 3.17 10.23
N GLN A 5 12.40 2.66 10.57
CA GLN A 5 12.18 1.82 11.74
C GLN A 5 12.13 0.36 11.32
N VAL A 6 12.94 -0.51 11.92
CA VAL A 6 12.85 -1.96 11.73
C VAL A 6 12.06 -2.55 12.90
N CYS A 7 10.93 -3.17 12.61
CA CYS A 7 9.97 -3.69 13.57
C CYS A 7 9.87 -5.22 13.44
N SER A 8 9.90 -5.91 14.58
CA SER A 8 9.68 -7.36 14.68
C SER A 8 8.32 -7.73 15.28
N GLU A 9 7.52 -6.74 15.68
CA GLU A 9 6.14 -6.96 16.10
C GLU A 9 5.26 -7.10 14.85
N PRO A 10 4.49 -8.20 14.71
CA PRO A 10 3.65 -8.39 13.54
C PRO A 10 2.62 -7.28 13.36
N LYS A 11 2.41 -6.86 12.11
CA LYS A 11 1.37 -5.90 11.73
C LYS A 11 0.44 -6.50 10.69
N THR A 12 -0.86 -6.41 10.94
CA THR A 12 -1.90 -6.92 10.03
C THR A 12 -2.71 -5.77 9.43
N PHE A 13 -2.93 -5.86 8.13
CA PHE A 13 -3.80 -4.97 7.36
C PHE A 13 -4.99 -5.77 6.85
N THR A 14 -6.20 -5.26 7.08
CA THR A 14 -7.44 -5.83 6.55
C THR A 14 -8.09 -4.79 5.67
N ILE A 15 -8.15 -5.06 4.37
CA ILE A 15 -8.66 -4.13 3.36
C ILE A 15 -9.68 -4.82 2.46
N TYR A 16 -10.48 -4.04 1.77
CA TYR A 16 -11.33 -4.50 0.68
C TYR A 16 -10.88 -3.85 -0.61
N GLY A 17 -10.70 -4.64 -1.66
CA GLY A 17 -10.04 -4.17 -2.86
C GLY A 17 -10.18 -5.03 -4.09
N VAL A 18 -9.30 -4.74 -5.05
CA VAL A 18 -9.13 -5.46 -6.30
C VAL A 18 -7.66 -5.79 -6.47
N SER A 19 -7.37 -6.90 -7.14
CA SER A 19 -6.00 -7.32 -7.44
C SER A 19 -5.84 -7.72 -8.89
N ARG A 20 -4.60 -7.65 -9.36
CA ARG A 20 -4.18 -8.18 -10.66
C ARG A 20 -2.73 -8.65 -10.59
N THR A 21 -2.37 -9.55 -11.48
CA THR A 21 -0.96 -9.92 -11.69
C THR A 21 -0.33 -8.94 -12.66
N HIS A 22 0.74 -8.28 -12.22
CA HIS A 22 1.55 -7.39 -13.04
C HIS A 22 2.13 -8.13 -14.24
N GLN A 23 2.20 -7.44 -15.37
CA GLN A 23 2.80 -7.98 -16.59
C GLN A 23 4.13 -7.27 -16.83
N GLU A 24 5.23 -8.04 -16.93
CA GLU A 24 6.59 -7.51 -17.09
C GLU A 24 6.74 -6.50 -18.25
N ALA A 25 5.89 -6.60 -19.28
CA ALA A 25 5.87 -5.69 -20.42
C ALA A 25 5.25 -4.30 -20.13
N THR A 26 4.69 -4.07 -18.94
CA THR A 26 3.95 -2.84 -18.57
C THR A 26 4.60 -2.14 -17.39
N ASN A 27 4.30 -0.85 -17.20
CA ASN A 27 4.74 -0.14 -16.01
C ASN A 27 3.79 -0.43 -14.84
N TYR A 28 4.33 -0.60 -13.64
CA TYR A 28 3.52 -0.71 -12.42
C TYR A 28 2.53 0.45 -12.24
N SER A 29 2.86 1.65 -12.72
CA SER A 29 1.98 2.82 -12.67
C SER A 29 0.68 2.63 -13.45
N GLU A 30 0.69 1.88 -14.56
CA GLU A 30 -0.50 1.56 -15.35
C GLU A 30 -1.41 0.60 -14.60
N ASP A 31 -0.81 -0.39 -13.92
CA ASP A 31 -1.55 -1.32 -13.06
C ASP A 31 -2.17 -0.62 -11.86
N VAL A 32 -1.39 0.23 -11.18
CA VAL A 32 -1.84 1.07 -10.07
C VAL A 32 -3.03 1.93 -10.51
N GLN A 33 -2.92 2.63 -11.65
CA GLN A 33 -3.99 3.49 -12.14
C GLN A 33 -5.26 2.67 -12.46
N ALA A 34 -5.12 1.54 -13.14
CA ALA A 34 -6.26 0.69 -13.49
C ALA A 34 -6.97 0.14 -12.25
N LEU A 35 -6.21 -0.36 -11.27
CA LEU A 35 -6.74 -0.86 -10.01
C LEU A 35 -7.44 0.24 -9.21
N MET A 36 -6.84 1.43 -9.13
CA MET A 36 -7.43 2.58 -8.42
C MET A 36 -8.74 3.04 -9.09
N ASN A 37 -8.78 3.10 -10.42
CA ASN A 37 -10.00 3.42 -11.16
C ASN A 37 -11.12 2.40 -10.88
N GLN A 38 -10.79 1.11 -10.87
CA GLN A 38 -11.76 0.06 -10.59
C GLN A 38 -12.26 0.12 -9.13
N LEU A 39 -11.34 0.27 -8.18
CA LEU A 39 -11.64 0.37 -6.75
C LEU A 39 -12.57 1.55 -6.46
N TRP A 40 -12.19 2.75 -6.90
CA TRP A 40 -12.96 3.96 -6.64
C TRP A 40 -14.24 4.02 -7.46
N GLY A 41 -14.28 3.39 -8.64
CA GLY A 41 -15.50 3.20 -9.42
C GLY A 41 -16.55 2.40 -8.65
N GLU A 42 -16.17 1.27 -8.06
CA GLU A 42 -17.08 0.44 -7.26
C GLU A 42 -17.53 1.17 -5.98
N ILE A 43 -16.58 1.80 -5.25
CA ILE A 43 -16.89 2.60 -4.05
C ILE A 43 -17.91 3.68 -4.36
N GLY A 44 -17.71 4.44 -5.45
CA GLY A 44 -18.60 5.51 -5.87
C GLY A 44 -19.97 4.99 -6.32
N ALA A 45 -20.01 3.93 -7.13
CA ALA A 45 -21.24 3.34 -7.65
C ALA A 45 -22.14 2.78 -6.53
N LYS A 46 -21.52 2.14 -5.53
CA LYS A 46 -22.22 1.50 -4.41
C LYS A 46 -22.36 2.40 -3.18
N LYS A 47 -21.75 3.59 -3.21
CA LYS A 47 -21.67 4.53 -2.08
C LYS A 47 -21.15 3.87 -0.80
N LEU A 48 -20.09 3.06 -0.94
CA LEU A 48 -19.54 2.29 0.18
C LEU A 48 -18.95 3.23 1.24
N PRO A 49 -19.36 3.13 2.52
CA PRO A 49 -18.70 3.83 3.60
C PRO A 49 -17.25 3.36 3.78
N HIS A 50 -16.29 4.29 3.71
CA HIS A 50 -14.84 3.98 3.81
C HIS A 50 -14.10 5.01 4.68
N LEU A 51 -12.89 4.66 5.11
CA LEU A 51 -11.98 5.59 5.81
C LEU A 51 -11.23 6.53 4.87
N GLY A 52 -11.18 6.22 3.57
CA GLY A 52 -10.47 7.03 2.58
C GLY A 52 -8.96 6.81 2.56
N ILE A 53 -8.49 5.77 3.27
CA ILE A 53 -7.09 5.36 3.32
C ILE A 53 -6.89 4.25 2.29
N ASN A 54 -6.14 4.57 1.24
CA ASN A 54 -5.70 3.63 0.22
C ASN A 54 -4.53 2.80 0.73
N HIS A 55 -4.53 1.55 0.29
CA HIS A 55 -3.43 0.61 0.44
C HIS A 55 -3.06 0.09 -0.95
N MET A 56 -1.81 0.32 -1.35
CA MET A 56 -1.23 -0.32 -2.52
C MET A 56 -0.27 -1.40 -2.04
N ILE A 57 -0.50 -2.65 -2.46
CA ILE A 57 0.25 -3.81 -2.00
C ILE A 57 0.93 -4.48 -3.19
N TYR A 58 2.24 -4.60 -3.11
CA TYR A 58 3.08 -5.34 -4.04
C TYR A 58 3.41 -6.68 -3.39
N SER A 59 2.64 -7.71 -3.75
CA SER A 59 2.63 -9.04 -3.14
C SER A 59 3.51 -10.03 -3.90
N PHE A 60 3.50 -11.28 -3.46
CA PHE A 60 4.18 -12.40 -4.11
C PHE A 60 3.62 -12.67 -5.51
N ASN A 61 4.43 -13.27 -6.37
CA ASN A 61 4.07 -13.64 -7.74
C ASN A 61 3.55 -12.45 -8.57
N ASP A 62 4.15 -11.27 -8.35
CA ASP A 62 3.83 -10.04 -9.05
C ASP A 62 2.36 -9.58 -8.89
N GLU A 63 1.65 -10.05 -7.86
CA GLU A 63 0.31 -9.57 -7.57
C GLU A 63 0.35 -8.15 -6.99
N VAL A 64 -0.39 -7.25 -7.63
CA VAL A 64 -0.63 -5.88 -7.19
C VAL A 64 -2.07 -5.76 -6.71
N ILE A 65 -2.26 -5.22 -5.51
CA ILE A 65 -3.56 -5.07 -4.86
C ILE A 65 -3.78 -3.60 -4.52
N ALA A 66 -4.92 -3.05 -4.94
CA ALA A 66 -5.40 -1.76 -4.45
C ALA A 66 -6.63 -1.98 -3.57
N GLY A 67 -6.65 -1.40 -2.38
CA GLY A 67 -7.82 -1.48 -1.52
C GLY A 67 -7.93 -0.34 -0.52
N VAL A 68 -9.05 -0.33 0.18
CA VAL A 68 -9.36 0.63 1.26
C VAL A 68 -9.84 -0.09 2.50
N GLU A 69 -9.75 0.59 3.63
CA GLU A 69 -10.50 0.21 4.82
C GLU A 69 -11.96 0.67 4.69
N LEU A 70 -12.88 -0.29 4.68
CA LEU A 70 -14.30 -0.03 4.75
C LEU A 70 -14.74 0.21 6.20
N LYS A 71 -15.72 1.09 6.38
CA LYS A 71 -16.34 1.26 7.70
C LYS A 71 -17.34 0.13 7.96
N PRO A 72 -17.67 -0.18 9.23
CA PRO A 72 -18.63 -1.24 9.57
C PRO A 72 -19.99 -1.10 8.87
N GLU A 73 -20.42 0.13 8.54
CA GLU A 73 -21.68 0.40 7.84
C GLU A 73 -21.71 -0.12 6.40
N ALA A 74 -20.56 -0.48 5.82
CA ALA A 74 -20.51 -1.17 4.55
C ALA A 74 -20.97 -2.64 4.65
N ALA A 75 -21.01 -3.21 5.87
CA ALA A 75 -21.44 -4.58 6.10
C ALA A 75 -22.92 -4.75 5.73
N GLY A 76 -23.17 -5.34 4.56
CA GLY A 76 -24.52 -5.56 4.02
C GLY A 76 -24.79 -4.86 2.69
N ILE A 77 -23.87 -4.02 2.21
CA ILE A 77 -23.94 -3.46 0.85
C ILE A 77 -23.28 -4.43 -0.12
N GLU A 78 -24.02 -4.92 -1.12
CA GLU A 78 -23.48 -5.83 -2.14
C GLU A 78 -22.53 -5.09 -3.10
N HIS A 79 -21.27 -5.55 -3.15
CA HIS A 79 -20.20 -4.98 -3.96
C HIS A 79 -19.22 -6.06 -4.46
N SER A 80 -18.42 -5.74 -5.47
CA SER A 80 -17.44 -6.66 -6.06
C SER A 80 -16.07 -6.68 -5.37
N LEU A 81 -15.80 -5.78 -4.42
CA LEU A 81 -14.51 -5.72 -3.72
C LEU A 81 -14.27 -6.96 -2.85
N LYS A 82 -13.07 -7.54 -2.96
CA LYS A 82 -12.66 -8.73 -2.21
C LYS A 82 -11.95 -8.35 -0.91
N PRO A 83 -12.15 -9.10 0.19
CA PRO A 83 -11.37 -8.92 1.40
C PRO A 83 -9.94 -9.44 1.20
N PHE A 84 -8.96 -8.69 1.70
CA PHE A 84 -7.56 -9.11 1.79
C PHE A 84 -7.06 -8.91 3.22
N THR A 85 -6.34 -9.91 3.74
CA THR A 85 -5.65 -9.84 5.03
C THR A 85 -4.18 -10.10 4.82
N ILE A 86 -3.34 -9.10 5.09
CA ILE A 86 -1.90 -9.16 4.91
C ILE A 86 -1.25 -8.96 6.26
N THR A 87 -0.41 -9.93 6.66
CA THR A 87 0.35 -9.85 7.90
C THR A 87 1.84 -9.79 7.60
N LEU A 88 2.47 -8.68 7.99
CA LEU A 88 3.93 -8.52 7.99
C LEU A 88 4.44 -9.04 9.32
N ARG A 89 5.31 -10.06 9.33
CA ARG A 89 5.89 -10.60 10.57
C ARG A 89 6.97 -9.68 11.14
N SER A 90 7.88 -9.28 10.27
CA SER A 90 8.89 -8.27 10.50
C SER A 90 8.89 -7.33 9.29
N TYR A 91 9.05 -6.04 9.53
CA TYR A 91 9.01 -5.04 8.48
C TYR A 91 9.91 -3.85 8.78
N ALA A 92 10.38 -3.21 7.72
CA ALA A 92 10.88 -1.85 7.78
C ALA A 92 9.72 -0.89 7.50
N HIS A 93 9.60 0.17 8.31
CA HIS A 93 8.63 1.24 8.14
C HIS A 93 9.34 2.57 7.91
N PHE A 94 8.83 3.32 6.95
CA PHE A 94 9.27 4.67 6.67
C PHE A 94 8.09 5.52 6.22
N LYS A 95 7.98 6.73 6.77
CA LYS A 95 7.02 7.72 6.29
C LYS A 95 7.71 8.63 5.28
N HIS A 96 7.24 8.57 4.04
CA HIS A 96 7.61 9.51 2.99
C HIS A 96 6.69 10.74 3.07
N ILE A 97 7.29 11.93 2.96
CA ILE A 97 6.57 13.20 2.83
C ILE A 97 7.09 13.89 1.58
N GLY A 98 6.23 14.04 0.59
CA GLY A 98 6.57 14.63 -0.70
C GLY A 98 5.94 13.89 -1.88
N PRO A 99 6.32 14.27 -3.11
CA PRO A 99 5.72 13.73 -4.33
C PRO A 99 6.06 12.25 -4.53
N TYR A 100 5.17 11.53 -5.22
CA TYR A 100 5.28 10.08 -5.43
C TYR A 100 6.46 9.67 -6.32
N ASP A 101 6.92 10.55 -7.21
CA ASP A 101 8.10 10.33 -8.05
C ASP A 101 9.41 10.19 -7.24
N ARG A 102 9.40 10.56 -5.95
CA ARG A 102 10.50 10.40 -5.00
C ARG A 102 10.37 9.19 -4.08
N LEU A 103 9.35 8.35 -4.25
CA LEU A 103 9.21 7.11 -3.46
C LEU A 103 10.42 6.17 -3.63
N CYS A 104 11.10 6.21 -4.77
CA CYS A 104 12.32 5.43 -5.00
C CYS A 104 13.40 5.72 -3.94
N ASP A 105 13.58 6.98 -3.53
CA ASP A 105 14.53 7.36 -2.47
C ASP A 105 14.14 6.76 -1.12
N ALA A 106 12.82 6.68 -0.84
CA ALA A 106 12.31 6.09 0.38
C ALA A 106 12.61 4.57 0.41
N TYR A 107 12.42 3.89 -0.71
CA TYR A 107 12.80 2.49 -0.87
C TYR A 107 14.31 2.26 -0.76
N ASP A 108 15.15 3.17 -1.27
CA ASP A 108 16.61 3.10 -1.08
C ASP A 108 17.00 3.16 0.40
N ARG A 109 16.38 4.08 1.15
CA ARG A 109 16.59 4.20 2.60
C ARG A 109 16.16 2.94 3.33
N ILE A 110 15.00 2.38 2.99
CA ILE A 110 14.49 1.13 3.56
C ILE A 110 15.48 -0.01 3.34
N ARG A 111 15.96 -0.19 2.09
CA ARG A 111 16.95 -1.21 1.76
C ARG A 111 18.24 -1.04 2.54
N ALA A 112 18.74 0.18 2.64
CA ALA A 112 19.96 0.48 3.40
C ALA A 112 19.80 0.16 4.89
N ALA A 113 18.67 0.53 5.49
CA ALA A 113 18.39 0.27 6.91
C ALA A 113 18.21 -1.22 7.22
N ALA A 114 17.53 -1.97 6.34
CA ALA A 114 17.42 -3.42 6.45
C ALA A 114 18.80 -4.08 6.38
N ALA A 115 19.62 -3.70 5.39
CA ALA A 115 20.97 -4.23 5.23
C ALA A 115 21.89 -3.91 6.42
N ALA A 116 21.82 -2.69 6.97
CA ALA A 116 22.55 -2.31 8.18
C ALA A 116 22.14 -3.11 9.42
N SER A 117 20.92 -3.66 9.41
CA SER A 117 20.39 -4.54 10.46
C SER A 117 20.63 -6.03 10.16
N GLY A 118 21.36 -6.38 9.10
CA GLY A 118 21.63 -7.75 8.68
C GLY A 118 20.43 -8.46 8.04
N LEU A 119 19.39 -7.72 7.66
CA LEU A 119 18.15 -8.23 7.06
C LEU A 119 18.11 -7.91 5.56
N LYS A 120 17.24 -8.62 4.84
CA LYS A 120 16.93 -8.38 3.43
C LYS A 120 15.48 -7.95 3.29
N VAL A 121 15.24 -7.05 2.33
CA VAL A 121 13.88 -6.68 1.92
C VAL A 121 13.23 -7.84 1.15
N THR A 122 12.00 -8.17 1.50
CA THR A 122 11.18 -9.21 0.88
C THR A 122 9.75 -8.73 0.64
N GLN A 123 8.90 -9.57 0.05
CA GLN A 123 7.49 -9.27 -0.17
C GLN A 123 6.62 -9.68 1.05
N PRO A 124 5.42 -9.10 1.20
CA PRO A 124 4.87 -7.98 0.42
C PRO A 124 5.45 -6.62 0.85
N GLY A 125 5.38 -5.64 -0.07
CA GLY A 125 5.51 -4.21 0.25
C GLY A 125 4.13 -3.55 0.26
N ILE A 126 3.90 -2.60 1.16
CA ILE A 126 2.62 -1.91 1.35
C ILE A 126 2.89 -0.40 1.41
N GLU A 127 2.21 0.36 0.55
CA GLU A 127 2.12 1.82 0.63
C GLU A 127 0.73 2.21 1.14
N VAL A 128 0.67 3.10 2.12
CA VAL A 128 -0.59 3.57 2.74
C VAL A 128 -0.68 5.08 2.61
N TYR A 129 -1.75 5.58 1.99
CA TYR A 129 -1.96 7.01 1.71
C TYR A 129 -3.45 7.36 1.58
N GLY A 130 -3.86 8.59 1.86
CA GLY A 130 -5.29 8.95 1.81
C GLY A 130 -5.62 10.40 2.16
N HIS A 131 -4.70 11.08 2.84
CA HIS A 131 -4.78 12.53 3.07
C HIS A 131 -4.33 13.27 1.81
N TRP A 132 -5.21 13.31 0.81
CA TRP A 132 -4.95 14.09 -0.40
C TRP A 132 -4.65 15.55 -0.03
N ASN A 133 -3.59 16.09 -0.60
CA ASN A 133 -3.21 17.48 -0.49
C ASN A 133 -2.93 18.01 -1.89
N GLU A 134 -3.45 19.20 -2.21
CA GLU A 134 -3.17 19.86 -3.50
C GLU A 134 -1.68 20.20 -3.63
N ASP A 135 -1.00 20.44 -2.51
CA ASP A 135 0.44 20.60 -2.45
C ASP A 135 1.12 19.24 -2.40
N SER A 136 1.68 18.80 -3.52
CA SER A 136 2.37 17.51 -3.64
C SER A 136 3.55 17.37 -2.68
N ALA A 137 4.14 18.47 -2.18
CA ALA A 137 5.21 18.43 -1.20
C ALA A 137 4.72 18.02 0.20
N LYS A 138 3.40 17.98 0.43
CA LYS A 138 2.77 17.61 1.69
C LYS A 138 2.05 16.26 1.64
N LEU A 139 2.14 15.54 0.52
CA LEU A 139 1.59 14.19 0.43
C LEU A 139 2.34 13.28 1.39
N GLU A 140 1.60 12.56 2.21
CA GLU A 140 2.16 11.56 3.13
C GLU A 140 1.93 10.16 2.58
N THR A 141 2.94 9.31 2.69
CA THR A 141 2.84 7.89 2.37
C THR A 141 3.61 7.09 3.40
N ASP A 142 2.89 6.24 4.13
CA ASP A 142 3.51 5.27 5.03
C ASP A 142 3.88 4.03 4.21
N ILE A 143 5.17 3.68 4.19
CA ILE A 143 5.69 2.52 3.47
C ILE A 143 6.06 1.45 4.49
N TYR A 144 5.48 0.27 4.35
CA TYR A 144 5.81 -0.93 5.13
C TYR A 144 6.38 -1.98 4.18
N GLN A 145 7.60 -2.41 4.43
CA GLN A 145 8.30 -3.37 3.60
C GLN A 145 8.66 -4.60 4.43
N SER A 146 8.22 -5.80 4.02
CA SER A 146 8.67 -7.04 4.68
C SER A 146 10.19 -7.14 4.69
N VAL A 147 10.74 -7.68 5.79
CA VAL A 147 12.16 -7.98 5.94
C VAL A 147 12.39 -9.34 6.61
N GLU A 148 13.46 -10.03 6.23
CA GLU A 148 13.90 -11.31 6.84
C GLU A 148 15.43 -11.51 6.80
#